data_AF-A0A9P4IMU3-F1
#
_entry.id   AF-A0A9P4IMU3-F1
#
_cell.length_a   1.000
_cell.length_b   1.000
_cell.length_c   1.000
_cell.angle_alpha   90.00
_cell.angle_beta   90.00
_cell.angle_gamma   90.00
#
_symmetry.space_group_name_H-M   'P 1'
#
loop_
_entity.id
_entity.type
_entity.pdbx_description
1 polymer ?
#
loop_
_entity_poly.entity_id
_entity_poly.type
_entity_poly.pdbx_seq_one_letter_code
_entity_poly.pdbx_strand_id
1 'polypeptide(L)'
;MPSANSSPSKVTLPASTLTTNATLPSDLQAALLNALLAPSSGAMPRIQSTLYHELAASGWVDNMRAHIQYLLRSGECGSYTEVMGRVMRDFNMGEKAHKLSNGVNGVNGANGISNGKGVGERGVEEGGIKVPDAVVKEGIRLVKREVDRVAEVVIDDE
;
A
#
# COMPACT_ATOMS: atom_id res chain seq x y z
N MET A 1 34.23 -36.80 -7.17
CA MET A 1 33.55 -35.52 -6.90
C MET A 1 32.34 -35.42 -7.82
N PRO A 2 31.14 -35.14 -7.29
CA PRO A 2 30.08 -34.54 -8.09
C PRO A 2 29.68 -33.18 -7.50
N SER A 3 29.74 -32.15 -8.34
CA SER A 3 29.25 -30.80 -8.06
C SER A 3 27.73 -30.82 -7.90
N ALA A 4 27.23 -30.49 -6.71
CA ALA A 4 25.82 -30.16 -6.51
C ALA A 4 25.57 -28.76 -7.06
N ASN A 5 24.77 -28.69 -8.12
CA ASN A 5 24.27 -27.46 -8.73
C ASN A 5 23.42 -26.70 -7.69
N SER A 6 23.97 -25.64 -7.12
CA SER A 6 23.29 -24.78 -6.14
C SER A 6 22.26 -23.91 -6.84
N SER A 7 21.02 -24.39 -6.93
CA SER A 7 19.88 -23.53 -7.22
C SER A 7 19.72 -22.53 -6.07
N PRO A 8 19.45 -21.24 -6.31
CA PRO A 8 19.24 -20.29 -5.22
C PRO A 8 18.04 -20.77 -4.39
N SER A 9 18.29 -21.03 -3.10
CA SER A 9 17.31 -21.60 -2.16
C SER A 9 16.04 -20.76 -2.13
N LYS A 10 15.01 -21.20 -2.86
CA LYS A 10 13.66 -20.64 -2.76
C LYS A 10 13.06 -21.06 -1.42
N VAL A 11 12.25 -20.19 -0.84
CA VAL A 11 11.51 -20.50 0.39
C VAL A 11 10.37 -21.45 0.05
N THR A 12 10.34 -22.60 0.71
CA THR A 12 9.25 -23.57 0.57
C THR A 12 8.04 -23.10 1.39
N LEU A 13 6.89 -22.93 0.73
CA LEU A 13 5.61 -22.61 1.33
C LEU A 13 4.72 -23.86 1.28
N PRO A 14 4.10 -24.29 2.40
CA PRO A 14 3.14 -25.40 2.35
C PRO A 14 1.83 -24.96 1.67
N ALA A 15 1.19 -25.86 0.92
CA ALA A 15 -0.05 -25.57 0.19
C ALA A 15 -1.22 -25.08 1.09
N SER A 16 -1.20 -25.41 2.38
CA SER A 16 -2.15 -24.89 3.39
C SER A 16 -2.14 -23.36 3.52
N THR A 17 -1.09 -22.70 3.03
CA THR A 17 -1.01 -21.22 2.94
C THR A 17 -1.88 -20.62 1.83
N LEU A 18 -2.38 -21.43 0.89
CA LEU A 18 -3.22 -20.97 -0.22
C LEU A 18 -4.72 -20.96 0.12
N THR A 19 -5.14 -21.69 1.16
CA THR A 19 -6.55 -21.97 1.44
C THR A 19 -7.09 -21.24 2.67
N THR A 20 -6.23 -20.61 3.47
CA THR A 20 -6.61 -19.93 4.71
C THR A 20 -6.29 -18.45 4.67
N ASN A 21 -7.26 -17.61 5.05
CA ASN A 21 -7.07 -16.18 5.30
C ASN A 21 -6.28 -15.93 6.62
N ALA A 22 -5.53 -16.95 7.08
CA ALA A 22 -4.86 -17.00 8.36
C ALA A 22 -3.44 -16.40 8.25
N THR A 23 -3.03 -15.71 9.31
CA THR A 23 -1.67 -15.20 9.46
C THR A 23 -0.68 -16.34 9.33
N LEU A 24 0.25 -16.23 8.38
CA LEU A 24 1.36 -17.18 8.16
C LEU A 24 2.11 -17.44 9.48
N PRO A 25 2.65 -18.66 9.73
CA PRO A 25 3.50 -18.92 10.88
C PRO A 25 4.68 -17.93 10.95
N SER A 26 5.05 -17.48 12.15
CA SER A 26 6.07 -16.43 12.36
C SER A 26 7.43 -16.77 11.73
N ASP A 27 7.81 -18.04 11.79
CA ASP A 27 9.06 -18.54 11.20
C ASP A 27 9.05 -18.44 9.67
N LEU A 28 7.92 -18.79 9.04
CA LEU A 28 7.72 -18.70 7.60
C LEU A 28 7.68 -17.25 7.10
N GLN A 29 7.07 -16.35 7.88
CA GLN A 29 7.09 -14.91 7.59
C GLN A 29 8.53 -14.38 7.60
N ALA A 30 9.34 -14.78 8.58
CA ALA A 30 10.73 -14.37 8.67
C ALA A 30 11.56 -14.93 7.51
N ALA A 31 11.36 -16.19 7.13
CA ALA A 31 12.02 -16.82 5.98
C ALA A 31 11.69 -16.08 4.66
N LEU A 32 10.41 -15.77 4.43
CA LEU A 32 9.97 -15.03 3.24
C LEU A 32 10.54 -13.60 3.20
N LEU A 33 10.50 -12.89 4.33
CA LEU A 33 11.09 -11.55 4.46
C LEU A 33 12.59 -11.57 4.15
N ASN A 34 13.33 -12.54 4.71
CA ASN A 34 14.76 -12.70 4.45
C ASN A 34 15.05 -12.98 2.98
N ALA A 35 14.23 -13.80 2.31
CA ALA A 35 14.39 -14.10 0.88
C ALA A 35 14.10 -12.87 -0.01
N LEU A 36 13.11 -12.06 0.34
CA LEU A 36 12.84 -10.79 -0.36
C LEU A 36 13.93 -9.74 -0.11
N LEU A 37 14.49 -9.70 1.10
CA LEU A 37 15.58 -8.79 1.48
C LEU A 37 16.95 -9.23 0.93
N ALA A 38 17.10 -10.50 0.55
CA ALA A 38 18.34 -11.04 0.02
C ALA A 38 18.81 -10.18 -1.18
N PRO A 39 20.05 -9.66 -1.17
CA PRO A 39 20.57 -8.83 -2.26
C PRO A 39 20.53 -9.52 -3.64
N SER A 40 20.60 -10.85 -3.65
CA SER A 40 20.49 -11.69 -4.84
C SER A 40 19.10 -11.67 -5.48
N SER A 41 18.03 -11.44 -4.72
CA SER A 41 16.68 -11.37 -5.27
C SER A 41 16.46 -10.05 -6.01
N GLY A 42 17.01 -8.95 -5.48
CA GLY A 42 16.72 -7.59 -5.96
C GLY A 42 15.22 -7.22 -5.89
N ALA A 43 14.42 -7.97 -5.14
CA ALA A 43 12.97 -7.81 -5.09
C ALA A 43 12.57 -6.49 -4.42
N MET A 44 13.15 -6.18 -3.27
CA MET A 44 12.81 -4.98 -2.50
C MET A 44 13.05 -3.66 -3.27
N PRO A 45 14.22 -3.43 -3.91
CA PRO A 45 14.42 -2.24 -4.74
C PRO A 45 13.41 -2.11 -5.89
N ARG A 46 13.01 -3.22 -6.53
CA ARG A 46 12.00 -3.22 -7.60
C ARG A 46 10.61 -2.88 -7.07
N ILE A 47 10.22 -3.45 -5.92
CA ILE A 47 8.96 -3.14 -5.24
C ILE A 47 8.91 -1.66 -4.91
N GLN A 48 9.95 -1.13 -4.28
CA GLN A 48 10.03 0.28 -3.88
C GLN A 48 9.98 1.23 -5.08
N SER A 49 10.79 0.98 -6.11
CA SER A 49 10.87 1.84 -7.29
C SER A 49 9.55 1.89 -8.05
N THR A 50 8.90 0.73 -8.24
CA THR A 50 7.62 0.67 -8.97
C THR A 50 6.50 1.30 -8.14
N LEU A 51 6.40 0.98 -6.85
CA LEU A 51 5.36 1.58 -6.00
C LEU A 51 5.50 3.10 -5.92
N TYR A 52 6.74 3.60 -5.81
CA TYR A 52 6.99 5.03 -5.86
C TYR A 52 6.57 5.65 -7.21
N HIS A 53 6.88 4.98 -8.33
CA HIS A 53 6.46 5.44 -9.66
C HIS A 53 4.95 5.52 -9.79
N GLU A 54 4.21 4.50 -9.34
CA GLU A 54 2.74 4.48 -9.37
C GLU A 54 2.11 5.55 -8.46
N LEU A 55 2.67 5.76 -7.27
CA LEU A 55 2.25 6.83 -6.35
C LEU A 55 2.52 8.22 -6.94
N ALA A 56 3.65 8.41 -7.62
CA ALA A 56 3.97 9.67 -8.27
C ALA A 56 3.07 9.90 -9.51
N ALA A 57 2.91 8.89 -10.36
CA ALA A 57 2.11 8.94 -11.58
C ALA A 57 0.61 9.19 -11.30
N SER A 58 0.12 8.70 -10.15
CA SER A 58 -1.26 8.99 -9.69
C SER A 58 -1.45 10.40 -9.12
N GLY A 59 -0.39 11.22 -9.03
CA GLY A 59 -0.43 12.55 -8.43
C GLY A 59 -0.53 12.55 -6.90
N TRP A 60 -0.49 11.37 -6.26
CA TRP A 60 -0.61 11.26 -4.80
C TRP A 60 0.55 11.96 -4.07
N VAL A 61 1.78 11.83 -4.59
CA VAL A 61 2.96 12.48 -4.01
C VAL A 61 2.82 14.00 -4.01
N ASP A 62 2.29 14.58 -5.09
CA ASP A 62 2.08 16.02 -5.22
C ASP A 62 0.94 16.51 -4.32
N ASN A 63 -0.16 15.74 -4.24
CA ASN A 63 -1.26 16.03 -3.32
C ASN A 63 -0.81 16.00 -1.85
N MET A 64 0.00 15.01 -1.47
CA MET A 64 0.57 14.93 -0.12
C MET A 64 1.49 16.11 0.18
N ARG A 65 2.33 16.52 -0.79
CA ARG A 65 3.17 17.71 -0.67
C ARG A 65 2.35 18.98 -0.51
N ALA A 66 1.30 19.16 -1.30
CA ALA A 66 0.40 20.31 -1.22
C ALA A 66 -0.28 20.38 0.14
N HIS A 67 -0.75 19.24 0.68
CA HIS A 67 -1.34 19.16 2.02
C HIS A 67 -0.35 19.58 3.12
N ILE A 68 0.88 19.08 3.06
CA ILE A 68 1.94 19.46 4.02
C ILE A 68 2.22 20.98 3.93
N GLN A 69 2.31 21.52 2.72
CA GLN A 69 2.53 22.95 2.53
C GLN A 69 1.36 23.78 3.04
N TYR A 70 0.12 23.32 2.86
CA TYR A 70 -1.07 23.95 3.42
C TYR A 70 -0.99 24.00 4.95
N LEU A 71 -0.67 22.89 5.62
CA LEU A 71 -0.54 22.82 7.09
C LEU A 71 0.52 23.79 7.64
N LEU A 72 1.62 23.96 6.90
CA LEU A 72 2.69 24.89 7.27
C LEU A 72 2.31 26.35 7.01
N ARG A 73 1.62 26.62 5.89
CA ARG A 73 1.20 27.99 5.51
C ARG A 73 0.03 28.50 6.33
N SER A 74 -0.88 27.63 6.74
CA SER A 74 -2.01 27.97 7.62
C SER A 74 -1.56 28.30 9.04
N GLY A 75 -0.33 27.91 9.40
CA GLY A 75 0.19 28.05 10.77
C GLY A 75 -0.40 27.03 11.75
N GLU A 76 -1.16 26.04 11.28
CA GLU A 76 -1.71 24.96 12.11
C GLU A 76 -0.62 24.03 12.65
N CYS A 77 0.53 23.94 11.98
CA CYS A 77 1.68 23.17 12.42
C CYS A 77 2.95 24.02 12.32
N GLY A 78 3.71 24.12 13.42
CA GLY A 78 4.97 24.88 13.48
C GLY A 78 6.22 24.01 13.52
N SER A 79 6.06 22.71 13.80
CA SER A 79 7.14 21.74 13.91
C SER A 79 6.90 20.49 13.07
N TYR A 80 7.99 19.78 12.73
CA TYR A 80 7.91 18.52 11.99
C TYR A 80 7.01 17.49 12.67
N THR A 81 7.09 17.37 14.00
CA THR A 81 6.29 16.41 14.77
C THR A 81 4.80 16.69 14.70
N GLU A 82 4.41 17.97 14.71
CA GLU A 82 3.00 18.38 14.56
C GLU A 82 2.49 18.08 13.15
N VAL A 83 3.28 18.41 12.12
CA VAL A 83 2.94 18.09 10.72
C VAL A 83 2.75 16.59 10.55
N MET A 84 3.71 15.78 11.02
CA MET A 84 3.65 14.33 10.86
C MET A 84 2.43 13.73 11.57
N GLY A 85 2.17 14.15 12.82
CA GLY A 85 1.00 13.71 13.58
C GLY A 85 -0.31 14.09 12.90
N ARG A 86 -0.38 15.30 12.33
CA ARG A 86 -1.54 15.77 11.59
C ARG A 86 -1.76 15.00 10.28
N VAL A 87 -0.72 14.82 9.48
CA VAL A 87 -0.78 14.05 8.23
C VAL A 87 -1.22 12.61 8.50
N MET A 88 -0.65 11.93 9.50
CA MET A 88 -1.07 10.56 9.86
C MET A 88 -2.54 10.51 10.31
N ARG A 89 -3.00 11.52 11.07
CA ARG A 89 -4.41 11.61 11.50
C ARG A 89 -5.34 11.78 10.30
N ASP A 90 -5.02 12.72 9.41
CA ASP A 90 -5.82 13.02 8.23
C ASP A 90 -5.83 11.82 7.25
N PHE A 91 -4.71 11.09 7.15
CA PHE A 91 -4.60 9.85 6.38
C PHE A 91 -5.54 8.76 6.91
N ASN A 92 -5.50 8.51 8.22
CA ASN A 92 -6.35 7.52 8.89
C ASN A 92 -7.84 7.89 8.83
N MET A 93 -8.17 9.19 8.89
CA MET A 93 -9.54 9.67 8.73
C MET A 93 -10.06 9.43 7.30
N GLY A 94 -9.23 9.70 6.29
CA GLY A 94 -9.56 9.40 4.89
C GLY A 94 -9.81 7.91 4.64
N GLU A 95 -9.06 7.02 5.27
CA GLU A 95 -9.27 5.57 5.15
C GLU A 95 -10.61 5.12 5.78
N LYS A 96 -10.95 5.65 6.96
CA LYS A 96 -12.21 5.34 7.66
C LYS A 96 -13.44 5.83 6.88
N ALA A 97 -13.39 7.03 6.33
CA ALA A 97 -14.47 7.60 5.52
C ALA A 97 -14.73 6.75 4.25
N HIS A 98 -13.67 6.24 3.62
CA HIS A 98 -13.80 5.38 2.44
C HIS A 98 -14.50 4.04 2.74
N LYS A 99 -14.17 3.39 3.87
CA LYS A 99 -14.82 2.13 4.28
C LYS A 99 -16.33 2.28 4.51
N LEU A 100 -16.79 3.46 4.91
CA LEU A 100 -18.22 3.77 5.06
C LEU A 100 -18.92 3.95 3.70
N SER A 101 -18.22 4.46 2.67
CA SER A 101 -18.81 4.68 1.33
C SER A 101 -18.97 3.39 0.50
N ASN A 102 -18.14 2.36 0.73
CA ASN A 102 -18.22 1.08 0.02
C ASN A 102 -19.37 0.16 0.49
N GLY A 103 -20.24 0.62 1.38
CA GLY A 103 -21.35 -0.15 1.96
C GLY A 103 -22.73 0.05 1.34
N VAL A 104 -22.90 0.95 0.37
CA VAL A 104 -24.23 1.23 -0.23
C VAL A 104 -24.19 0.91 -1.73
N ASN A 105 -24.66 -0.29 -2.07
CA ASN A 105 -25.06 -0.63 -3.43
C ASN A 105 -26.56 -0.31 -3.58
N GLY A 106 -26.88 0.76 -4.31
CA GLY A 106 -28.21 1.00 -4.88
C GLY A 106 -28.94 2.24 -4.37
N VAL A 107 -28.87 3.35 -5.13
CA VAL A 107 -30.01 3.90 -5.89
C VAL A 107 -29.57 5.20 -6.59
N ASN A 108 -30.01 5.35 -7.83
CA ASN A 108 -29.76 6.49 -8.69
C ASN A 108 -30.49 7.76 -8.17
N GLY A 109 -29.80 8.90 -8.21
CA GLY A 109 -30.39 10.24 -8.27
C GLY A 109 -30.58 10.98 -6.94
N ALA A 110 -29.77 12.01 -6.70
CA ALA A 110 -30.24 13.38 -6.43
C ALA A 110 -29.06 14.29 -6.10
N ASN A 111 -28.93 15.34 -6.90
CA ASN A 111 -28.12 16.52 -6.65
C ASN A 111 -28.51 17.11 -5.28
N GLY A 112 -27.62 17.02 -4.29
CA GLY A 112 -27.88 17.41 -2.90
C GLY A 112 -26.89 18.46 -2.41
N ILE A 113 -27.02 19.68 -2.93
CA ILE A 113 -26.42 20.88 -2.35
C ILE A 113 -26.90 21.02 -0.90
N SER A 114 -25.96 21.09 0.04
CA SER A 114 -26.18 21.71 1.35
C SER A 114 -24.96 22.54 1.71
N ASN A 115 -25.26 23.83 1.82
CA ASN A 115 -24.38 24.98 1.80
C ASN A 115 -23.61 25.12 3.13
N GLY A 116 -22.30 25.36 3.05
CA GLY A 116 -21.42 25.55 4.21
C GLY A 116 -20.18 26.38 3.86
N LYS A 117 -20.38 27.54 3.23
CA LYS A 117 -19.53 28.75 3.23
C LYS A 117 -18.03 28.55 3.55
N GLY A 118 -17.22 28.35 2.50
CA GLY A 118 -15.76 28.46 2.52
C GLY A 118 -15.26 28.85 1.14
N VAL A 119 -14.48 29.92 1.07
CA VAL A 119 -13.97 30.58 -0.14
C VAL A 119 -13.13 29.60 -0.96
N GLY A 120 -13.32 29.61 -2.29
CA GLY A 120 -12.76 28.63 -3.21
C GLY A 120 -11.23 28.59 -3.29
N GLU A 121 -10.71 27.40 -3.04
CA GLU A 121 -9.66 26.75 -3.81
C GLU A 121 -10.23 25.40 -4.24
N ARG A 122 -9.91 24.92 -5.45
CA ARG A 122 -10.19 23.53 -5.83
C ARG A 122 -9.40 22.60 -4.91
N GLY A 123 -9.99 22.23 -3.78
CA GLY A 123 -9.29 21.60 -2.68
C GLY A 123 -9.43 20.10 -2.76
N VAL A 124 -8.36 19.39 -3.14
CA VAL A 124 -8.14 17.93 -2.96
C VAL A 124 -9.43 17.11 -3.06
N GLU A 125 -10.25 17.46 -4.05
CA GLU A 125 -11.66 17.11 -4.03
C GLU A 125 -11.81 15.69 -4.55
N GLU A 126 -12.39 14.85 -3.68
CA GLU A 126 -12.70 13.44 -3.91
C GLU A 126 -11.55 12.44 -3.72
N GLY A 127 -10.75 12.59 -2.65
CA GLY A 127 -9.85 11.50 -2.23
C GLY A 127 -8.91 11.74 -1.03
N GLY A 128 -8.66 12.99 -0.64
CA GLY A 128 -7.71 13.29 0.44
C GLY A 128 -6.30 12.72 0.19
N ILE A 129 -5.43 12.75 1.19
CA ILE A 129 -4.09 12.14 1.15
C ILE A 129 -4.12 10.58 1.19
N LYS A 130 -5.26 9.96 0.87
CA LYS A 130 -5.43 8.51 0.84
C LYS A 130 -4.65 7.92 -0.34
N VAL A 131 -4.07 6.75 -0.16
CA VAL A 131 -3.48 5.99 -1.27
C VAL A 131 -4.60 5.57 -2.26
N PRO A 132 -4.45 5.83 -3.57
CA PRO A 132 -5.42 5.40 -4.57
C PRO A 132 -5.54 3.87 -4.65
N ASP A 133 -6.75 3.34 -4.77
CA ASP A 133 -7.00 1.89 -4.81
C ASP A 133 -6.32 1.20 -6.02
N ALA A 134 -6.16 1.93 -7.13
CA ALA A 134 -5.40 1.47 -8.29
C ALA A 134 -3.93 1.16 -7.95
N VAL A 135 -3.30 2.03 -7.16
CA VAL A 135 -1.92 1.85 -6.69
C VAL A 135 -1.83 0.70 -5.69
N VAL A 136 -2.81 0.55 -4.80
CA VAL A 136 -2.87 -0.60 -3.88
C VAL A 136 -2.95 -1.92 -4.66
N LYS A 137 -3.83 -1.99 -5.67
CA LYS A 137 -3.97 -3.16 -6.52
C LYS A 137 -2.68 -3.47 -7.28
N GLU A 138 -1.99 -2.44 -7.79
CA GLU A 138 -0.69 -2.59 -8.45
C GLU A 138 0.38 -3.09 -7.49
N GLY A 139 0.48 -2.49 -6.30
CA GLY A 139 1.39 -2.91 -5.25
C GLY A 139 1.20 -4.37 -4.85
N ILE A 140 -0.04 -4.81 -4.65
CA ILE A 140 -0.35 -6.22 -4.33
C ILE A 140 0.08 -7.14 -5.47
N ARG A 141 -0.22 -6.79 -6.73
CA ARG A 141 0.18 -7.61 -7.89
C ARG A 141 1.70 -7.72 -8.00
N LEU A 142 2.40 -6.63 -7.75
CA LEU A 142 3.85 -6.58 -7.79
C LEU A 142 4.48 -7.41 -6.68
N VAL A 143 4.00 -7.25 -5.44
CA VAL A 143 4.47 -8.05 -4.29
C VAL A 143 4.24 -9.54 -4.56
N LYS A 144 3.05 -9.91 -5.06
CA LYS A 144 2.76 -11.30 -5.45
C LYS A 144 3.77 -11.82 -6.46
N ARG A 145 4.04 -11.07 -7.54
CA ARG A 145 5.02 -11.45 -8.56
C ARG A 145 6.43 -11.66 -7.99
N GLU A 146 6.85 -10.82 -7.06
CA GLU A 146 8.19 -10.94 -6.46
C GLU A 146 8.25 -12.08 -5.44
N VAL A 147 7.17 -12.33 -4.70
CA VAL A 147 7.03 -13.52 -3.83
C VAL A 147 7.11 -14.80 -4.65
N ASP A 148 6.42 -14.89 -5.78
CA ASP A 148 6.44 -16.04 -6.70
C ASP A 148 7.86 -16.34 -7.25
N ARG A 149 8.77 -15.36 -7.24
CA ARG A 149 10.17 -15.58 -7.66
C ARG A 149 11.02 -16.19 -6.56
N VAL A 150 10.80 -15.78 -5.31
CA VAL A 150 11.65 -16.15 -4.17
C VAL A 150 11.09 -17.32 -3.37
N ALA A 151 9.83 -17.68 -3.58
CA ALA A 151 9.15 -18.75 -2.89
C ALA A 151 8.58 -19.78 -3.89
N GLU A 152 8.46 -21.01 -3.42
CA GLU A 152 7.86 -22.12 -4.14
C GLU A 152 6.83 -22.80 -3.24
N VAL A 153 5.66 -23.09 -3.79
CA VAL A 153 4.61 -23.80 -3.04
C VAL A 153 4.79 -25.29 -3.25
N VAL A 154 5.01 -26.02 -2.15
CA VAL A 154 4.98 -27.48 -2.16
C VAL A 154 3.58 -27.93 -1.76
N ILE A 155 2.96 -28.67 -2.67
CA ILE A 155 1.73 -29.41 -2.41
C ILE A 155 2.18 -30.77 -1.91
N ASP A 156 1.89 -31.09 -0.65
CA ASP A 156 2.11 -32.45 -0.16
C ASP A 156 1.17 -33.37 -0.97
N ASP A 157 1.73 -34.20 -1.85
CA ASP A 157 1.03 -35.34 -2.42
C ASP A 157 0.77 -36.33 -1.27
N GLU A 158 -0.50 -36.67 -1.06
CA GLU A 158 -0.95 -37.67 -0.09
C GLU A 158 -0.38 -39.08 -0.39
#